data_AF-A0A485BUZ7-F1
#
_entry.id   AF-A0A485BUZ7-F1
#
_cell.length_a   1.000
_cell.length_b   1.000
_cell.length_c   1.000
_cell.angle_alpha   90.00
_cell.angle_beta   90.00
_cell.angle_gamma   90.00
#
_symmetry.space_group_name_H-M   'P 1'
#
loop_
_entity.id
_entity.type
_entity.pdbx_description
1 polymer ?
#
loop_
_entity_poly.entity_id
_entity_poly.type
_entity_poly.pdbx_seq_one_letter_code
_entity_poly.pdbx_strand_id
1 'polypeptide(L)'
;MRVTAFAVFGLGDTSYEFFCQSGKDFDSRLAELGGERLLDRVDADVEYQPAAAEWRARVVEVLKSRAPVAAPAQGATSGAVNDIHSSPYTKEAPLTATLAVNQKITGRDSEKDVRHIEIDLADSGLRYQPGDALGVWYQNDPALVKELVELLWLKGDEPVTVDGKTLPLAEALEWHFELTVNTANIVENYATLTRSETLLPLVGDKAQLQQYAATTPIVDMVRFSPAQLDADALIGLLRPLTPRLYSIASSQAEVESEVHITVGAVRYDIEGRARAGGASSFLADRVEEDGEVRVFIEHNDNFRLPANPQTPVIMIGPGTGIAPFRAFMQQRAADGAEGKNWLFFGKPALYGRFSLSGGVAALYQRRRAEPYRPGLVPRSTTKSLCSGQAARAGGRTVALD
;
A
#
# COMPACT_ATOMS: atom_id res chain seq x y z
N MET A 1 -11.89 10.80 -42.22
CA MET A 1 -10.93 10.39 -41.17
C MET A 1 -11.70 10.30 -39.87
N ARG A 2 -11.57 9.20 -39.11
CA ARG A 2 -12.14 9.15 -37.75
C ARG A 2 -11.24 9.99 -36.86
N VAL A 3 -11.77 11.10 -36.35
CA VAL A 3 -11.08 11.93 -35.36
C VAL A 3 -11.10 11.14 -34.05
N THR A 4 -9.93 10.93 -33.44
CA THR A 4 -9.84 10.31 -32.12
C THR A 4 -10.38 11.30 -31.10
N ALA A 5 -11.43 10.93 -30.37
CA ALA A 5 -11.96 11.75 -29.28
C ALA A 5 -11.46 11.23 -27.94
N PHE A 6 -11.20 12.12 -26.97
CA PHE A 6 -10.62 11.76 -25.68
C PHE A 6 -11.13 12.65 -24.54
N ALA A 7 -11.06 12.15 -23.30
CA ALA A 7 -11.17 12.94 -22.07
C ALA A 7 -10.15 12.40 -21.08
N VAL A 8 -9.57 13.26 -20.24
CA VAL A 8 -8.56 12.86 -19.26
C VAL A 8 -9.04 13.21 -17.84
N PHE A 9 -8.92 12.24 -16.94
CA PHE A 9 -9.03 12.43 -15.50
C PHE A 9 -7.68 12.11 -14.88
N GLY A 10 -6.96 13.15 -14.44
CA GLY A 10 -5.65 13.02 -13.81
C GLY A 10 -5.78 12.70 -12.33
N LEU A 11 -5.10 11.66 -11.88
CA LEU A 11 -4.91 11.36 -10.47
C LEU A 11 -3.52 11.81 -10.05
N GLY A 12 -3.44 12.52 -8.93
CA GLY A 12 -2.19 12.98 -8.35
C GLY A 12 -2.30 13.17 -6.85
N ASP A 13 -1.21 13.64 -6.27
CA ASP A 13 -1.15 14.07 -4.87
C ASP A 13 -0.48 15.45 -4.86
N THR A 14 -1.17 16.48 -4.36
CA THR A 14 -0.67 17.87 -4.38
C THR A 14 0.56 18.08 -3.51
N SER A 15 0.92 17.12 -2.64
CA SER A 15 2.18 17.14 -1.89
C SER A 15 3.41 16.91 -2.77
N TYR A 16 3.23 16.34 -3.97
CA TYR A 16 4.31 16.14 -4.94
C TYR A 16 4.54 17.37 -5.81
N GLU A 17 5.76 17.52 -6.33
CA GLU A 17 6.11 18.65 -7.20
C GLU A 17 5.26 18.70 -8.48
N PHE A 18 5.08 17.55 -9.11
CA PHE A 18 4.45 17.40 -10.42
C PHE A 18 3.01 16.91 -10.31
N PHE A 19 2.17 17.65 -9.57
CA PHE A 19 0.77 17.28 -9.35
C PHE A 19 0.02 17.06 -10.67
N CYS A 20 -0.55 15.87 -10.84
CA CYS A 20 -1.26 15.41 -12.05
C CYS A 20 -0.48 15.55 -13.37
N GLN A 21 0.86 15.62 -13.33
CA GLN A 21 1.66 15.91 -14.53
C GLN A 21 1.47 14.90 -15.64
N SER A 22 1.39 13.60 -15.32
CA SER A 22 1.07 12.59 -16.34
C SER A 22 -0.27 12.85 -17.03
N GLY A 23 -1.31 13.22 -16.27
CA GLY A 23 -2.62 13.59 -16.84
C GLY A 23 -2.53 14.83 -17.74
N LYS A 24 -1.75 15.84 -17.33
CA LYS A 24 -1.48 17.06 -18.12
C LYS A 24 -0.76 16.73 -19.43
N ASP A 25 0.24 15.85 -19.37
CA ASP A 25 1.03 15.43 -20.51
C ASP A 25 0.16 14.66 -21.52
N PHE A 26 -0.65 13.71 -21.07
CA PHE A 26 -1.58 12.97 -21.93
C PHE A 26 -2.61 13.88 -22.59
N ASP A 27 -3.27 14.76 -21.82
CA ASP A 27 -4.28 15.68 -22.36
C ASP A 27 -3.70 16.62 -23.42
N SER A 28 -2.54 17.20 -23.13
CA SER A 28 -1.84 18.10 -24.05
C SER A 28 -1.41 17.36 -25.31
N ARG A 29 -0.79 16.18 -25.15
CA ARG A 29 -0.25 15.42 -26.27
C ARG A 29 -1.34 14.89 -27.20
N LEU A 30 -2.48 14.44 -26.65
CA LEU A 30 -3.62 13.99 -27.45
C LEU A 30 -4.22 15.16 -28.25
N ALA A 31 -4.31 16.35 -27.67
CA ALA A 31 -4.77 17.55 -28.37
C ALA A 31 -3.81 17.97 -29.50
N GLU A 32 -2.50 17.99 -29.24
CA GLU A 32 -1.46 18.31 -30.24
C GLU A 32 -1.48 17.39 -31.46
N LEU A 33 -1.80 16.11 -31.23
CA LEU A 33 -1.90 15.09 -32.28
C LEU A 33 -3.23 15.14 -33.05
N GLY A 34 -4.08 16.15 -32.80
CA GLY A 34 -5.36 16.37 -33.49
C GLY A 34 -6.54 15.61 -32.89
N GLY A 35 -6.41 15.12 -31.65
CA GLY A 35 -7.52 14.54 -30.91
C GLY A 35 -8.56 15.58 -30.50
N GLU A 36 -9.83 15.19 -30.48
CA GLU A 36 -10.93 16.04 -30.03
C GLU A 36 -11.17 15.83 -28.52
N ARG A 37 -11.01 16.89 -27.72
CA ARG A 37 -11.28 16.86 -26.29
C ARG A 37 -12.79 16.87 -26.04
N LEU A 38 -13.30 15.82 -25.38
CA LEU A 38 -14.71 15.62 -25.03
C LEU A 38 -15.13 16.42 -23.79
N LEU A 39 -14.23 16.51 -22.82
CA LEU A 39 -14.39 17.23 -21.57
C LEU A 39 -13.05 17.83 -21.17
N ASP A 40 -13.10 18.98 -20.48
CA ASP A 40 -11.92 19.53 -19.83
C ASP A 40 -11.32 18.52 -18.85
N ARG A 41 -9.98 18.49 -18.80
CA ARG A 41 -9.24 17.64 -17.88
C ARG A 41 -9.57 18.03 -16.43
N VAL A 42 -9.77 17.02 -15.59
CA VAL A 42 -9.83 17.19 -14.14
C VAL A 42 -8.52 16.71 -13.54
N ASP A 43 -7.90 17.53 -12.69
CA ASP A 43 -6.69 17.18 -11.92
C ASP A 43 -7.14 16.94 -10.46
N ALA A 44 -7.23 15.67 -10.06
CA ALA A 44 -7.78 15.26 -8.77
C ALA A 44 -6.69 14.83 -7.78
N ASP A 45 -6.84 15.25 -6.53
CA ASP A 45 -5.95 14.90 -5.40
C ASP A 45 -6.32 13.54 -4.78
N VAL A 46 -5.74 13.18 -3.63
CA VAL A 46 -5.97 11.90 -2.93
C VAL A 46 -7.46 11.60 -2.70
N GLU A 47 -8.28 12.62 -2.51
CA GLU A 47 -9.75 12.57 -2.39
C GLU A 47 -10.48 12.71 -3.74
N TYR A 48 -10.02 11.97 -4.75
CA TYR A 48 -10.54 12.12 -6.11
C TYR A 48 -11.97 11.60 -6.30
N GLN A 49 -12.50 10.80 -5.38
CA GLN A 49 -13.70 9.99 -5.62
C GLN A 49 -14.96 10.80 -5.94
N PRO A 50 -15.29 11.90 -5.24
CA PRO A 50 -16.42 12.76 -5.60
C PRO A 50 -16.26 13.38 -6.98
N ALA A 51 -15.07 13.93 -7.27
CA ALA A 51 -14.74 14.50 -8.57
C ALA A 51 -14.81 13.45 -9.69
N ALA A 52 -14.37 12.22 -9.42
CA ALA A 52 -14.43 11.11 -10.36
C ALA A 52 -15.87 10.65 -10.62
N ALA A 53 -16.74 10.65 -9.60
CA ALA A 53 -18.15 10.33 -9.77
C ALA A 53 -18.86 11.35 -10.67
N GLU A 54 -18.63 12.64 -10.42
CA GLU A 54 -19.16 13.72 -11.26
C GLU A 54 -18.61 13.64 -12.69
N TRP A 55 -17.29 13.48 -12.84
CA TRP A 55 -16.64 13.38 -14.13
C TRP A 55 -17.14 12.17 -14.94
N ARG A 56 -17.32 11.01 -14.30
CA ARG A 56 -17.92 9.82 -14.92
C ARG A 56 -19.35 10.10 -15.41
N ALA A 57 -20.17 10.76 -14.60
CA ALA A 57 -21.53 11.10 -15.01
C ALA A 57 -21.53 12.03 -16.25
N ARG A 58 -20.65 13.03 -16.26
CA ARG A 58 -20.50 13.98 -17.37
C ARG A 58 -19.99 13.30 -18.65
N VAL A 59 -18.97 12.43 -18.56
CA VAL A 59 -18.41 11.79 -19.76
C VAL A 59 -19.39 10.79 -20.36
N VAL A 60 -20.16 10.08 -19.52
CA VAL A 60 -21.23 9.19 -19.99
C VAL A 60 -22.28 9.97 -20.78
N GLU A 61 -22.66 11.16 -20.35
CA GLU A 61 -23.64 11.98 -21.07
C GLU A 61 -23.11 12.46 -22.44
N VAL A 62 -21.85 12.91 -22.50
CA VAL A 62 -21.19 13.27 -23.76
C VAL A 62 -21.08 12.08 -24.71
N LEU A 63 -20.82 10.89 -24.18
CA LEU A 63 -20.74 9.66 -24.99
C LEU A 63 -22.12 9.24 -25.51
N LYS A 64 -23.20 9.38 -24.72
CA LYS A 64 -24.58 9.12 -25.17
C LYS A 64 -24.97 10.02 -26.34
N SER A 65 -24.62 11.31 -26.30
CA SER A 65 -24.94 12.24 -27.39
C SER A 65 -24.16 11.98 -28.67
N ARG A 66 -23.01 11.30 -28.58
CA ARG A 66 -22.14 10.93 -29.72
C ARG A 66 -22.40 9.52 -30.25
N ALA A 67 -23.01 8.65 -29.44
CA ALA A 67 -23.44 7.35 -29.88
C ALA A 67 -24.50 7.53 -30.98
N PRO A 68 -24.41 6.82 -32.12
CA PRO A 68 -25.52 6.76 -33.06
C PRO A 68 -26.77 6.28 -32.31
N VAL A 69 -27.93 6.86 -32.62
CA VAL A 69 -29.21 6.32 -32.14
C VAL A 69 -29.40 4.93 -32.73
N ALA A 70 -28.87 3.93 -32.05
CA ALA A 70 -29.16 2.53 -32.33
C ALA A 70 -30.50 2.20 -31.67
N ALA A 71 -31.32 1.41 -32.39
CA ALA A 71 -32.52 0.77 -31.87
C ALA A 71 -32.23 0.12 -30.49
N PRO A 72 -33.23 0.03 -29.59
CA PRO A 72 -33.00 -0.40 -28.22
C PRO A 72 -32.22 -1.71 -28.23
N ALA A 73 -31.01 -1.67 -27.70
CA ALA A 73 -30.20 -2.85 -27.53
C ALA A 73 -31.02 -3.83 -26.69
N GLN A 74 -31.46 -4.93 -27.31
CA GLN A 74 -31.92 -6.10 -26.58
C GLN A 74 -30.85 -6.37 -25.52
N GLY A 75 -31.31 -6.42 -24.27
CA GLY A 75 -30.47 -6.36 -23.07
C GLY A 75 -29.16 -7.07 -23.32
N ALA A 76 -28.07 -6.29 -23.32
CA ALA A 76 -26.75 -6.86 -23.27
C ALA A 76 -26.76 -7.78 -22.05
N THR A 77 -26.76 -9.09 -22.31
CA THR A 77 -26.34 -10.07 -21.32
C THR A 77 -25.05 -9.50 -20.76
N SER A 78 -25.07 -9.12 -19.49
CA SER A 78 -23.88 -8.77 -18.72
C SER A 78 -22.84 -9.79 -19.13
N GLY A 79 -21.85 -9.36 -19.92
CA GLY A 79 -20.76 -10.23 -20.33
C GLY A 79 -20.25 -10.84 -19.04
N ALA A 80 -20.22 -12.17 -18.98
CA ALA A 80 -19.86 -12.91 -17.79
C ALA A 80 -18.71 -12.19 -17.10
N VAL A 81 -19.01 -11.57 -15.96
CA VAL A 81 -18.01 -10.98 -15.11
C VAL A 81 -17.09 -12.16 -14.84
N ASN A 82 -15.83 -12.10 -15.26
CA ASN A 82 -14.91 -13.19 -14.97
C ASN A 82 -14.91 -13.35 -13.44
N ASP A 83 -15.55 -14.40 -12.93
CA ASP A 83 -15.69 -14.68 -11.48
C ASP A 83 -14.32 -14.79 -10.77
N ILE A 84 -13.24 -14.90 -11.54
CA ILE A 84 -11.84 -14.91 -11.09
C ILE A 84 -11.33 -13.49 -10.74
N HIS A 85 -11.95 -12.43 -11.27
CA HIS A 85 -11.49 -11.03 -11.14
C HIS A 85 -12.48 -10.10 -10.40
N SER A 86 -13.70 -10.55 -10.09
CA SER A 86 -14.63 -9.76 -9.28
C SER A 86 -14.58 -10.19 -7.82
N SER A 87 -13.76 -9.53 -7.00
CA SER A 87 -13.95 -9.53 -5.55
C SER A 87 -15.21 -8.70 -5.23
N PRO A 88 -16.15 -9.19 -4.41
CA PRO A 88 -17.29 -8.38 -3.96
C PRO A 88 -16.84 -7.22 -3.04
N TYR A 89 -15.58 -7.25 -2.60
CA TYR A 89 -14.99 -6.25 -1.71
C TYR A 89 -14.11 -5.27 -2.47
N THR A 90 -14.29 -3.99 -2.15
CA THR A 90 -13.60 -2.85 -2.75
C THR A 90 -12.92 -2.02 -1.66
N LYS A 91 -12.16 -1.00 -2.06
CA LYS A 91 -11.62 -0.02 -1.11
C LYS A 91 -12.71 0.61 -0.25
N GLU A 92 -13.86 0.94 -0.84
CA GLU A 92 -14.99 1.60 -0.19
C GLU A 92 -15.84 0.63 0.65
N ALA A 93 -15.92 -0.63 0.23
CA ALA A 93 -16.60 -1.70 0.94
C ALA A 93 -15.64 -2.88 1.18
N PRO A 94 -14.67 -2.75 2.11
CA PRO A 94 -13.68 -3.79 2.37
C PRO A 94 -14.28 -4.97 3.14
N LEU A 95 -13.68 -6.14 2.98
CA LEU A 95 -13.96 -7.31 3.81
C LEU A 95 -13.46 -7.04 5.23
N THR A 96 -14.27 -7.37 6.23
CA THR A 96 -13.76 -7.50 7.60
C THR A 96 -13.30 -8.95 7.77
N ALA A 97 -11.99 -9.14 7.85
CA ALA A 97 -11.30 -10.43 7.93
C ALA A 97 -10.61 -10.57 9.29
N THR A 98 -10.10 -11.77 9.59
CA THR A 98 -9.46 -12.06 10.88
C THR A 98 -7.95 -12.17 10.72
N LEU A 99 -7.18 -11.52 11.60
CA LEU A 99 -5.74 -11.73 11.67
C LEU A 99 -5.46 -13.09 12.33
N ALA A 100 -5.04 -14.08 11.56
CA ALA A 100 -4.81 -15.44 12.04
C ALA A 100 -3.42 -15.62 12.67
N VAL A 101 -2.38 -14.98 12.10
CA VAL A 101 -0.99 -15.10 12.58
C VAL A 101 -0.28 -13.76 12.49
N ASN A 102 0.43 -13.37 13.54
CA ASN A 102 1.41 -12.28 13.52
C ASN A 102 2.78 -12.79 14.03
N GLN A 103 3.64 -13.17 13.10
CA GLN A 103 4.93 -13.77 13.44
C GLN A 103 6.11 -12.88 13.07
N LYS A 104 6.97 -12.54 14.04
CA LYS A 104 8.29 -11.94 13.75
C LYS A 104 9.19 -12.94 13.02
N ILE A 105 9.62 -12.59 11.82
CA ILE A 105 10.49 -13.42 10.95
C ILE A 105 11.95 -12.94 10.93
N THR A 106 12.27 -11.85 11.62
CA THR A 106 13.65 -11.44 11.91
C THR A 106 14.14 -12.02 13.23
N GLY A 107 15.46 -12.14 13.38
CA GLY A 107 16.07 -12.61 14.63
C GLY A 107 15.71 -11.71 15.83
N ARG A 108 15.84 -12.26 17.05
CA ARG A 108 15.50 -11.54 18.30
C ARG A 108 16.20 -10.19 18.38
N ASP A 109 17.50 -10.17 18.09
CA ASP A 109 18.37 -8.98 18.17
C ASP A 109 18.43 -8.17 16.86
N SER A 110 17.49 -8.40 15.93
CA SER A 110 17.45 -7.63 14.70
C SER A 110 16.88 -6.24 14.96
N GLU A 111 17.61 -5.21 14.53
CA GLU A 111 17.13 -3.82 14.48
C GLU A 111 15.88 -3.66 13.62
N LYS A 112 15.70 -4.54 12.62
CA LYS A 112 14.49 -4.57 11.81
C LYS A 112 13.47 -5.51 12.42
N ASP A 113 12.27 -4.99 12.60
CA ASP A 113 11.10 -5.80 12.95
C ASP A 113 10.30 -6.08 11.67
N VAL A 114 10.38 -7.31 11.16
CA VAL A 114 9.61 -7.74 10.00
C VAL A 114 8.69 -8.87 10.44
N ARG A 115 7.41 -8.71 10.13
CA ARG A 115 6.33 -9.65 10.46
C ARG A 115 5.86 -10.37 9.20
N HIS A 116 5.63 -11.66 9.35
CA HIS A 116 4.75 -12.43 8.48
C HIS A 116 3.36 -12.39 9.10
N ILE A 117 2.38 -11.95 8.31
CA ILE A 117 1.00 -11.82 8.75
C ILE A 117 0.12 -12.66 7.86
N GLU A 118 -0.72 -13.49 8.47
CA GLU A 118 -1.73 -14.30 7.81
C GLU A 118 -3.10 -13.74 8.18
N ILE A 119 -3.93 -13.49 7.17
CA ILE A 119 -5.30 -12.99 7.33
C ILE A 119 -6.22 -14.07 6.77
N ASP A 120 -7.11 -14.57 7.63
CA ASP A 120 -8.14 -15.54 7.26
C ASP A 120 -9.29 -14.81 6.57
N LEU A 121 -9.58 -15.24 5.34
CA LEU A 121 -10.63 -14.73 4.48
C LEU A 121 -11.92 -15.54 4.64
N ALA A 122 -11.91 -16.65 5.37
CA ALA A 122 -13.02 -17.58 5.53
C ALA A 122 -13.70 -17.90 4.17
N ASP A 123 -15.02 -18.08 4.17
CA ASP A 123 -15.82 -18.31 2.96
C ASP A 123 -16.23 -17.00 2.26
N SER A 124 -15.49 -15.90 2.44
CA SER A 124 -15.84 -14.58 1.93
C SER A 124 -15.99 -14.50 0.41
N GLY A 125 -15.43 -15.47 -0.33
CA GLY A 125 -15.37 -15.46 -1.79
C GLY A 125 -14.31 -14.52 -2.35
N LEU A 126 -13.48 -13.89 -1.52
CA LEU A 126 -12.40 -13.01 -1.97
C LEU A 126 -11.35 -13.84 -2.73
N ARG A 127 -10.94 -13.35 -3.91
CA ARG A 127 -9.99 -14.00 -4.82
C ARG A 127 -8.86 -13.05 -5.17
N TYR A 128 -7.64 -13.59 -5.25
CA TYR A 128 -6.47 -12.84 -5.65
C TYR A 128 -5.48 -13.72 -6.41
N GLN A 129 -4.57 -13.08 -7.14
CA GLN A 129 -3.48 -13.77 -7.83
C GLN A 129 -2.12 -13.33 -7.29
N PRO A 130 -1.10 -14.21 -7.35
CA PRO A 130 0.27 -13.80 -7.06
C PRO A 130 0.64 -12.51 -7.84
N GLY A 131 1.16 -11.54 -7.09
CA GLY A 131 1.53 -10.22 -7.61
C GLY A 131 0.49 -9.12 -7.41
N ASP A 132 -0.73 -9.47 -6.98
CA ASP A 132 -1.68 -8.50 -6.42
C ASP A 132 -1.18 -7.91 -5.10
N ALA A 133 -1.81 -6.82 -4.68
CA ALA A 133 -1.60 -6.21 -3.37
C ALA A 133 -2.86 -6.31 -2.50
N LEU A 134 -2.65 -6.46 -1.20
CA LEU A 134 -3.69 -6.38 -0.18
C LEU A 134 -3.74 -4.95 0.35
N GLY A 135 -4.85 -4.27 0.16
CA GLY A 135 -5.14 -3.01 0.83
C GLY A 135 -5.65 -3.25 2.23
N VAL A 136 -5.01 -2.63 3.22
CA VAL A 136 -5.36 -2.73 4.64
C VAL A 136 -5.80 -1.36 5.14
N TRP A 137 -7.04 -1.29 5.59
CA TRP A 137 -7.52 -0.16 6.39
C TRP A 137 -7.03 -0.33 7.83
N TYR A 138 -6.44 0.74 8.36
CA TYR A 138 -5.90 0.77 9.71
C TYR A 138 -6.57 1.87 10.53
N GLN A 139 -6.36 1.85 11.84
CA GLN A 139 -6.76 2.92 12.76
C GLN A 139 -5.50 3.59 13.28
N ASN A 140 -5.51 4.90 13.53
CA ASN A 140 -4.39 5.53 14.24
C ASN A 140 -4.28 5.01 15.67
N ASP A 141 -3.10 5.15 16.27
CA ASP A 141 -2.86 4.76 17.66
C ASP A 141 -3.63 5.70 18.59
N PRO A 142 -4.53 5.21 19.47
CA PRO A 142 -5.23 6.06 20.43
C PRO A 142 -4.27 6.87 21.32
N ALA A 143 -3.07 6.35 21.61
CA ALA A 143 -2.05 7.09 22.34
C ALA A 143 -1.47 8.27 21.53
N LEU A 144 -1.29 8.09 20.21
CA LEU A 144 -0.88 9.16 19.30
C LEU A 144 -1.97 10.23 19.18
N VAL A 145 -3.24 9.81 19.03
CA VAL A 145 -4.38 10.72 18.98
C VAL A 145 -4.45 11.55 20.26
N LYS A 146 -4.36 10.89 21.41
CA LYS A 146 -4.33 11.56 22.70
C LYS A 146 -3.19 12.57 22.83
N GLU A 147 -1.95 12.18 22.47
CA GLU A 147 -0.80 13.10 22.52
C GLU A 147 -1.04 14.34 21.64
N LEU A 148 -1.53 14.15 20.42
CA LEU A 148 -1.81 15.25 19.49
C LEU A 148 -2.90 16.19 20.03
N VAL A 149 -4.00 15.65 20.53
CA VAL A 149 -5.12 16.40 21.12
C VAL A 149 -4.65 17.21 22.33
N GLU A 150 -3.88 16.60 23.23
CA GLU A 150 -3.34 17.27 24.43
C GLU A 150 -2.35 18.39 24.07
N LEU A 151 -1.50 18.19 23.07
CA LEU A 151 -0.55 19.20 22.58
C LEU A 151 -1.23 20.45 21.99
N LEU A 152 -2.47 20.31 21.52
CA LEU A 152 -3.27 21.39 20.95
C LEU A 152 -4.28 22.00 21.94
N TRP A 153 -4.26 21.56 23.20
CA TRP A 153 -5.21 21.97 24.25
C TRP A 153 -6.68 21.66 23.91
N LEU A 154 -6.90 20.61 23.11
CA LEU A 154 -8.22 20.07 22.81
C LEU A 154 -8.58 18.96 23.81
N LYS A 155 -9.87 18.61 23.90
CA LYS A 155 -10.39 17.57 24.80
C LYS A 155 -10.56 16.22 24.12
N GLY A 156 -10.76 16.21 22.80
CA GLY A 156 -11.08 15.03 22.01
C GLY A 156 -12.57 14.71 21.93
N ASP A 157 -13.41 15.36 22.73
CA ASP A 157 -14.87 15.23 22.72
C ASP A 157 -15.57 16.35 21.93
N GLU A 158 -14.81 17.29 21.36
CA GLU A 158 -15.34 18.33 20.49
C GLU A 158 -16.07 17.71 19.29
N PRO A 159 -17.29 18.17 18.97
CA PRO A 159 -18.03 17.67 17.83
C PRO A 159 -17.41 18.19 16.53
N VAL A 160 -17.03 17.29 15.64
CA VAL A 160 -16.56 17.61 14.28
C VAL A 160 -17.41 16.90 13.23
N THR A 161 -17.50 17.46 12.02
CA THR A 161 -18.28 16.86 10.92
C THR A 161 -17.37 16.19 9.91
N VAL A 162 -17.54 14.88 9.72
CA VAL A 162 -16.83 14.07 8.72
C VAL A 162 -17.87 13.34 7.87
N ASP A 163 -17.82 13.50 6.54
CA ASP A 163 -18.77 12.90 5.59
C ASP A 163 -20.26 13.13 5.96
N GLY A 164 -20.58 14.32 6.47
CA GLY A 164 -21.93 14.69 6.89
C GLY A 164 -22.40 14.05 8.21
N LYS A 165 -21.51 13.36 8.94
CA LYS A 165 -21.77 12.80 10.27
C LYS A 165 -21.02 13.60 11.33
N THR A 166 -21.66 13.85 12.46
CA THR A 166 -21.02 14.46 13.63
C THR A 166 -20.40 13.37 14.51
N LEU A 167 -19.11 13.47 14.77
CA LEU A 167 -18.32 12.53 15.59
C LEU A 167 -17.51 13.31 16.64
N PRO A 168 -17.12 12.68 17.76
CA PRO A 168 -16.07 13.21 18.63
C PRO A 168 -14.75 13.36 17.87
N LEU A 169 -14.00 14.43 18.12
CA LEU A 169 -12.71 14.69 17.48
C LEU A 169 -11.75 13.49 17.58
N ALA A 170 -11.65 12.83 18.73
CA ALA A 170 -10.78 11.69 18.91
C ALA A 170 -11.15 10.52 17.96
N GLU A 171 -12.44 10.22 17.83
CA GLU A 171 -12.92 9.18 16.91
C GLU A 171 -12.64 9.57 15.45
N ALA A 172 -12.85 10.84 15.09
CA ALA A 172 -12.52 11.34 13.77
C ALA A 172 -11.01 11.17 13.46
N LEU A 173 -10.13 11.55 14.39
CA LEU A 173 -8.68 11.42 14.23
C LEU A 173 -8.22 9.96 14.21
N GLU A 174 -8.88 9.05 14.93
CA GLU A 174 -8.54 7.63 14.92
C GLU A 174 -8.84 6.96 13.57
N TRP A 175 -9.97 7.32 12.93
CA TRP A 175 -10.52 6.56 11.81
C TRP A 175 -10.48 7.26 10.46
N HIS A 176 -10.43 8.59 10.44
CA HIS A 176 -10.70 9.36 9.21
C HIS A 176 -9.52 10.19 8.72
N PHE A 177 -8.51 10.47 9.54
CA PHE A 177 -7.40 11.37 9.16
C PHE A 177 -6.02 10.71 9.25
N GLU A 178 -5.12 11.03 8.33
CA GLU A 178 -3.74 10.57 8.33
C GLU A 178 -2.89 11.40 9.32
N LEU A 179 -2.33 10.73 10.34
CA LEU A 179 -1.56 11.39 11.40
C LEU A 179 -0.05 11.09 11.35
N THR A 180 0.35 10.07 10.60
CA THR A 180 1.72 9.54 10.62
C THR A 180 2.58 10.00 9.44
N VAL A 181 1.96 10.61 8.43
CA VAL A 181 2.66 11.18 7.26
C VAL A 181 2.45 12.69 7.22
N ASN A 182 3.51 13.44 7.48
CA ASN A 182 3.52 14.90 7.31
C ASN A 182 3.79 15.29 5.84
N THR A 183 3.33 16.47 5.43
CA THR A 183 3.52 17.01 4.08
C THR A 183 3.86 18.50 4.13
N ALA A 184 4.48 19.00 3.05
CA ALA A 184 4.79 20.43 2.92
C ALA A 184 3.54 21.32 3.10
N ASN A 185 2.41 20.91 2.51
CA ASN A 185 1.14 21.65 2.61
C ASN A 185 0.63 21.71 4.06
N ILE A 186 0.73 20.61 4.82
CA ILE A 186 0.34 20.59 6.24
C ILE A 186 1.22 21.56 7.03
N VAL A 187 2.54 21.55 6.80
CA VAL A 187 3.49 22.41 7.51
C VAL A 187 3.23 23.89 7.20
N GLU A 188 3.04 24.23 5.93
CA GLU A 188 2.78 25.60 5.48
C GLU A 188 1.44 26.14 6.01
N ASN A 189 0.38 25.31 5.94
CA ASN A 189 -0.93 25.70 6.44
C ASN A 189 -0.92 25.83 7.97
N TYR A 190 -0.29 24.90 8.69
CA TYR A 190 -0.13 24.99 10.14
C TYR A 190 0.66 26.25 10.53
N ALA A 191 1.79 26.52 9.85
CA ALA A 191 2.61 27.70 10.09
C ALA A 191 1.82 29.00 9.93
N THR A 192 1.01 29.07 8.86
CA THR A 192 0.18 30.24 8.54
C THR A 192 -0.96 30.43 9.54
N LEU A 193 -1.69 29.37 9.87
CA LEU A 193 -2.82 29.41 10.81
C LEU A 193 -2.39 29.79 12.22
N THR A 194 -1.29 29.20 12.69
CA THR A 194 -0.79 29.39 14.05
C THR A 194 0.12 30.61 14.20
N ARG A 195 0.55 31.20 13.08
CA ARG A 195 1.60 32.23 13.01
C ARG A 195 2.88 31.78 13.72
N SER A 196 3.25 30.52 13.51
CA SER A 196 4.43 29.90 14.12
C SER A 196 5.71 30.64 13.79
N GLU A 197 6.38 31.22 14.78
CA GLU A 197 7.67 31.91 14.58
C GLU A 197 8.77 30.97 14.05
N THR A 198 8.67 29.67 14.34
CA THR A 198 9.67 28.67 13.94
C THR A 198 9.42 28.10 12.55
N LEU A 199 8.15 28.05 12.10
CA LEU A 199 7.79 27.46 10.80
C LEU A 199 7.50 28.50 9.72
N LEU A 200 7.06 29.71 10.07
CA LEU A 200 6.84 30.80 9.12
C LEU A 200 8.06 31.12 8.24
N PRO A 201 9.32 31.05 8.72
CA PRO A 201 10.48 31.27 7.86
C PRO A 201 10.63 30.25 6.71
N LEU A 202 9.99 29.08 6.82
CA LEU A 202 10.01 28.03 5.79
C LEU A 202 8.94 28.27 4.70
N VAL A 203 7.92 29.08 4.99
CA VAL A 203 6.79 29.34 4.08
C VAL A 203 7.29 29.99 2.79
N GLY A 204 6.82 29.48 1.65
CA GLY A 204 7.29 29.89 0.33
C GLY A 204 8.56 29.19 -0.16
N ASP A 205 9.28 28.43 0.67
CA ASP A 205 10.37 27.54 0.25
C ASP A 205 9.91 26.08 0.26
N LYS A 206 9.44 25.62 -0.90
CA LYS A 206 8.92 24.26 -1.07
C LYS A 206 9.92 23.17 -0.70
N ALA A 207 11.21 23.37 -0.99
CA ALA A 207 12.23 22.37 -0.71
C ALA A 207 12.47 22.23 0.79
N GLN A 208 12.53 23.36 1.52
CA GLN A 208 12.66 23.34 2.97
C GLN A 208 11.42 22.75 3.65
N LEU A 209 10.21 23.09 3.20
CA LEU A 209 8.97 22.52 3.71
C LEU A 209 8.91 20.99 3.51
N GLN A 210 9.28 20.51 2.32
CA GLN A 210 9.35 19.08 2.03
C GLN A 210 10.39 18.37 2.89
N GLN A 211 11.58 18.96 3.04
CA GLN A 211 12.62 18.40 3.89
C GLN A 211 12.18 18.32 5.35
N TYR A 212 11.58 19.39 5.88
CA TYR A 212 11.06 19.43 7.24
C TYR A 212 9.98 18.35 7.44
N ALA A 213 8.98 18.30 6.55
CA ALA A 213 7.91 17.29 6.61
C ALA A 213 8.43 15.85 6.57
N ALA A 214 9.46 15.57 5.75
CA ALA A 214 10.04 14.24 5.62
C ALA A 214 10.74 13.75 6.91
N THR A 215 11.19 14.67 7.76
CA THR A 215 11.92 14.35 9.00
C THR A 215 11.14 14.61 10.28
N THR A 216 9.98 15.27 10.18
CA THR A 216 9.20 15.71 11.34
C THR A 216 7.74 15.30 11.19
N PRO A 217 7.31 14.21 11.87
CA PRO A 217 5.90 13.80 11.91
C PRO A 217 5.00 14.92 12.46
N ILE A 218 3.70 14.84 12.15
CA ILE A 218 2.73 15.89 12.51
C ILE A 218 2.71 16.15 14.02
N VAL A 219 2.65 15.10 14.84
CA VAL A 219 2.67 15.23 16.30
C VAL A 219 3.94 15.93 16.83
N ASP A 220 5.10 15.68 16.21
CA ASP A 220 6.35 16.31 16.61
C ASP A 220 6.45 17.75 16.08
N MET A 221 5.89 18.05 14.90
CA MET A 221 5.77 19.43 14.41
C MET A 221 4.96 20.27 15.40
N VAL A 222 3.82 19.77 15.86
CA VAL A 222 3.00 20.45 16.89
C VAL A 222 3.78 20.57 18.20
N ARG A 223 4.52 19.54 18.61
CA ARG A 223 5.35 19.57 19.82
C ARG A 223 6.47 20.62 19.75
N PHE A 224 7.12 20.77 18.60
CA PHE A 224 8.19 21.74 18.36
C PHE A 224 7.68 23.15 18.14
N SER A 225 6.44 23.29 17.68
CA SER A 225 5.78 24.56 17.46
C SER A 225 4.38 24.56 18.05
N PRO A 226 4.26 24.57 19.38
CA PRO A 226 2.98 24.44 20.05
C PRO A 226 2.14 25.70 19.83
N ALA A 227 0.87 25.51 19.47
CA ALA A 227 -0.08 26.58 19.26
C ALA A 227 -1.50 26.12 19.60
N GLN A 228 -2.38 27.07 19.93
CA GLN A 228 -3.80 26.79 20.07
C GLN A 228 -4.44 26.68 18.68
N LEU A 229 -5.20 25.62 18.49
CA LEU A 229 -5.95 25.34 17.26
C LEU A 229 -7.30 24.76 17.65
N ASP A 230 -8.38 25.20 17.01
CA ASP A 230 -9.68 24.56 17.23
C ASP A 230 -9.79 23.24 16.46
N ALA A 231 -10.80 22.43 16.81
CA ALA A 231 -10.98 21.09 16.28
C ALA A 231 -11.23 21.09 14.75
N ASP A 232 -12.01 22.03 14.23
CA ASP A 232 -12.32 22.14 12.80
C ASP A 232 -11.09 22.56 11.99
N ALA A 233 -10.30 23.49 12.52
CA ALA A 233 -9.04 23.89 11.92
C ALA A 233 -8.02 22.75 11.91
N LEU A 234 -7.97 21.92 12.98
CA LEU A 234 -7.14 20.72 13.01
C LEU A 234 -7.53 19.74 11.90
N ILE A 235 -8.81 19.34 11.83
CA ILE A 235 -9.23 18.37 10.81
C ILE A 235 -9.13 18.94 9.39
N GLY A 236 -9.29 20.26 9.21
CA GLY A 236 -9.10 20.94 7.93
C GLY A 236 -7.65 21.00 7.44
N LEU A 237 -6.66 20.79 8.33
CA LEU A 237 -5.26 20.64 7.96
C LEU A 237 -4.92 19.24 7.47
N LEU A 238 -5.60 18.23 8.02
CA LEU A 238 -5.23 16.84 7.86
C LEU A 238 -5.77 16.27 6.56
N ARG A 239 -5.00 15.36 5.96
CA ARG A 239 -5.50 14.57 4.83
C ARG A 239 -6.35 13.41 5.36
N PRO A 240 -7.30 12.90 4.58
CA PRO A 240 -8.00 11.70 4.99
C PRO A 240 -7.06 10.50 5.09
N LEU A 241 -7.46 9.58 5.95
CA LEU A 241 -6.79 8.31 6.11
C LEU A 241 -6.94 7.50 4.82
N THR A 242 -5.83 6.90 4.38
CA THR A 242 -5.82 6.02 3.21
C THR A 242 -5.36 4.62 3.60
N PRO A 243 -5.89 3.55 2.97
CA PRO A 243 -5.44 2.21 3.27
C PRO A 243 -4.00 2.01 2.80
N ARG A 244 -3.27 1.11 3.45
CA ARG A 244 -1.91 0.78 3.05
C ARG A 244 -1.91 -0.49 2.20
N LEU A 245 -1.27 -0.40 1.03
CA LEU A 245 -1.08 -1.55 0.14
C LEU A 245 0.15 -2.35 0.54
N TYR A 246 -0.01 -3.66 0.64
CA TYR A 246 1.07 -4.62 0.86
C TYR A 246 1.09 -5.64 -0.28
N SER A 247 2.26 -5.90 -0.88
CA SER A 247 2.37 -6.98 -1.86
C SER A 247 2.03 -8.32 -1.20
N ILE A 248 1.12 -9.07 -1.82
CA ILE A 248 0.69 -10.36 -1.28
C ILE A 248 1.85 -11.36 -1.36
N ALA A 249 2.09 -12.03 -0.25
CA ALA A 249 3.19 -12.96 -0.05
C ALA A 249 2.80 -14.44 -0.20
N SER A 250 1.52 -14.74 -0.46
CA SER A 250 1.02 -16.10 -0.69
C SER A 250 0.47 -16.33 -2.09
N SER A 251 0.44 -17.58 -2.55
CA SER A 251 -0.42 -18.04 -3.64
C SER A 251 -1.69 -18.63 -3.07
N GLN A 252 -2.85 -18.22 -3.59
CA GLN A 252 -4.14 -18.76 -3.15
C GLN A 252 -4.31 -20.25 -3.49
N ALA A 253 -3.56 -20.78 -4.47
CA ALA A 253 -3.51 -22.21 -4.76
C ALA A 253 -2.81 -23.03 -3.67
N GLU A 254 -2.00 -22.38 -2.83
CA GLU A 254 -1.29 -23.03 -1.71
C GLU A 254 -2.01 -22.83 -0.36
N VAL A 255 -2.61 -21.66 -0.15
CA VAL A 255 -3.15 -21.26 1.18
C VAL A 255 -4.68 -21.11 1.21
N GLU A 256 -5.36 -21.41 0.11
CA GLU A 256 -6.83 -21.46 0.00
C GLU A 256 -7.55 -20.19 0.48
N SER A 257 -8.06 -20.18 1.71
CA SER A 257 -8.83 -19.08 2.30
C SER A 257 -7.98 -18.08 3.09
N GLU A 258 -6.66 -18.08 2.93
CA GLU A 258 -5.79 -17.11 3.59
C GLU A 258 -5.16 -16.13 2.59
N VAL A 259 -4.78 -14.95 3.08
CA VAL A 259 -3.87 -14.05 2.37
C VAL A 259 -2.71 -13.67 3.29
N HIS A 260 -1.49 -13.80 2.79
CA HIS A 260 -0.29 -13.55 3.57
C HIS A 260 0.35 -12.25 3.11
N ILE A 261 0.92 -11.47 4.03
CA ILE A 261 1.69 -10.26 3.72
C ILE A 261 2.97 -10.22 4.56
N THR A 262 4.01 -9.57 4.02
CA THR A 262 5.26 -9.32 4.75
C THR A 262 5.36 -7.86 5.14
N VAL A 263 5.25 -7.56 6.43
CA VAL A 263 5.18 -6.20 6.95
C VAL A 263 6.48 -5.84 7.66
N GLY A 264 7.21 -4.85 7.14
CA GLY A 264 8.27 -4.19 7.90
C GLY A 264 7.64 -3.17 8.85
N ALA A 265 7.69 -3.41 10.15
CA ALA A 265 7.20 -2.46 11.14
C ALA A 265 8.09 -1.21 11.11
N VAL A 266 7.49 -0.07 10.77
CA VAL A 266 8.18 1.22 10.74
C VAL A 266 8.27 1.72 12.17
N ARG A 267 9.50 1.92 12.66
CA ARG A 267 9.80 2.40 14.01
C ARG A 267 11.00 3.32 13.96
N TYR A 268 10.94 4.42 14.70
CA TYR A 268 12.02 5.39 14.84
C TYR A 268 11.86 6.16 16.15
N ASP A 269 12.86 6.94 16.51
CA ASP A 269 12.87 7.75 17.72
C ASP A 269 13.08 9.22 17.35
N ILE A 270 12.35 10.11 18.01
CA ILE A 270 12.55 11.55 17.94
C ILE A 270 12.65 12.08 19.38
N GLU A 271 13.85 12.50 19.77
CA GLU A 271 14.16 13.02 21.11
C GLU A 271 13.71 12.11 22.26
N GLY A 272 13.93 10.80 22.13
CA GLY A 272 13.56 9.81 23.14
C GLY A 272 12.08 9.41 23.12
N ARG A 273 11.31 9.88 22.14
CA ARG A 273 9.92 9.46 21.91
C ARG A 273 9.87 8.46 20.77
N ALA A 274 9.37 7.27 21.08
CA ALA A 274 9.12 6.25 20.08
C ALA A 274 8.02 6.69 19.11
N ARG A 275 8.29 6.55 17.82
CA ARG A 275 7.34 6.79 16.73
C ARG A 275 7.24 5.55 15.87
N ALA A 276 6.07 5.35 15.27
CA ALA A 276 5.81 4.21 14.42
C ALA A 276 4.91 4.59 13.23
N GLY A 277 4.98 3.82 12.15
CA GLY A 277 4.12 4.05 10.98
C GLY A 277 2.73 3.46 11.18
N GLY A 278 1.68 4.22 10.81
CA GLY A 278 0.28 3.92 11.16
C GLY A 278 -0.17 2.48 10.87
N ALA A 279 -0.21 2.08 9.60
CA ALA A 279 -0.63 0.73 9.21
C ALA A 279 0.32 -0.37 9.70
N SER A 280 1.62 -0.11 9.72
CA SER A 280 2.62 -1.12 10.06
C SER A 280 2.63 -1.46 11.55
N SER A 281 2.43 -0.47 12.44
CA SER A 281 2.30 -0.71 13.88
C SER A 281 0.91 -1.17 14.27
N PHE A 282 -0.14 -0.73 13.54
CA PHE A 282 -1.48 -1.29 13.68
C PHE A 282 -1.44 -2.82 13.56
N LEU A 283 -0.90 -3.31 12.45
CA LEU A 283 -0.78 -4.75 12.19
C LEU A 283 0.24 -5.45 13.12
N ALA A 284 1.38 -4.83 13.41
CA ALA A 284 2.45 -5.49 14.16
C ALA A 284 2.18 -5.55 15.67
N ASP A 285 1.50 -4.56 16.24
CA ASP A 285 1.44 -4.33 17.69
C ASP A 285 0.03 -4.25 18.28
N ARG A 286 -0.97 -3.80 17.51
CA ARG A 286 -2.29 -3.42 18.05
C ARG A 286 -3.42 -4.35 17.68
N VAL A 287 -3.33 -5.03 16.54
CA VAL A 287 -4.24 -6.13 16.21
C VAL A 287 -3.67 -7.41 16.80
N GLU A 288 -4.37 -7.95 17.79
CA GLU A 288 -4.07 -9.27 18.34
C GLU A 288 -4.44 -10.38 17.33
N GLU A 289 -3.87 -11.58 17.50
CA GLU A 289 -4.38 -12.75 16.78
C GLU A 289 -5.86 -12.95 17.10
N ASP A 290 -6.62 -13.40 16.11
CA ASP A 290 -8.09 -13.45 16.08
C ASP A 290 -8.79 -12.06 16.04
N GLY A 291 -8.03 -10.97 15.98
CA GLY A 291 -8.56 -9.60 15.82
C GLY A 291 -9.03 -9.28 14.40
N GLU A 292 -9.89 -8.28 14.27
CA GLU A 292 -10.48 -7.86 12.98
C GLU A 292 -9.56 -6.91 12.19
N VAL A 293 -9.48 -7.13 10.88
CA VAL A 293 -8.77 -6.29 9.93
C VAL A 293 -9.63 -6.06 8.69
N ARG A 294 -9.77 -4.81 8.27
CA ARG A 294 -10.53 -4.44 7.07
C ARG A 294 -9.62 -4.46 5.83
N VAL A 295 -9.91 -5.34 4.87
CA VAL A 295 -9.05 -5.61 3.70
C VAL A 295 -9.79 -5.62 2.37
N PHE A 296 -9.05 -5.34 1.30
CA PHE A 296 -9.51 -5.50 -0.09
C PHE A 296 -8.33 -5.85 -1.01
N ILE A 297 -8.60 -6.34 -2.21
CA ILE A 297 -7.57 -6.66 -3.20
C ILE A 297 -7.42 -5.51 -4.19
N GLU A 298 -6.18 -5.06 -4.36
CA GLU A 298 -5.76 -4.18 -5.44
C GLU A 298 -5.10 -5.06 -6.52
N HIS A 299 -5.80 -5.27 -7.64
CA HIS A 299 -5.31 -6.13 -8.71
C HIS A 299 -4.20 -5.45 -9.51
N ASN A 300 -3.16 -6.22 -9.86
CA ASN A 300 -2.02 -5.73 -10.64
C ASN A 300 -1.62 -6.64 -11.80
N ASP A 301 -2.21 -6.43 -12.97
CA ASP A 301 -1.94 -7.26 -14.15
C ASP A 301 -0.55 -7.08 -14.76
N ASN A 302 0.19 -6.04 -14.34
CA ASN A 302 1.55 -5.79 -14.82
C ASN A 302 2.61 -6.59 -14.05
N PHE A 303 2.25 -7.22 -12.93
CA PHE A 303 3.18 -7.96 -12.08
C PHE A 303 2.73 -9.41 -11.92
N ARG A 304 2.93 -10.22 -12.98
CA ARG A 304 2.49 -11.62 -13.06
C ARG A 304 3.62 -12.56 -13.40
N LEU A 305 3.40 -13.84 -13.11
CA LEU A 305 4.19 -14.92 -13.69
C LEU A 305 3.93 -15.03 -15.21
N PRO A 306 4.93 -15.45 -16.00
CA PRO A 306 4.70 -15.79 -17.40
C PRO A 306 3.66 -16.91 -17.54
N ALA A 307 2.76 -16.81 -18.52
CA ALA A 307 1.73 -17.82 -18.76
C ALA A 307 2.31 -19.20 -19.13
N ASN A 308 3.49 -19.25 -19.74
CA ASN A 308 4.18 -20.51 -20.02
C ASN A 308 4.98 -20.95 -18.77
N PRO A 309 4.65 -22.10 -18.13
CA PRO A 309 5.34 -22.57 -16.94
C PRO A 309 6.82 -22.92 -17.17
N GLN A 310 7.20 -23.16 -18.43
CA GLN A 310 8.59 -23.45 -18.81
C GLN A 310 9.45 -22.19 -18.97
N THR A 311 8.84 -21.00 -19.05
CA THR A 311 9.60 -19.75 -19.14
C THR A 311 10.44 -19.56 -17.87
N PRO A 312 11.77 -19.38 -18.00
CA PRO A 312 12.62 -19.11 -16.85
C PRO A 312 12.29 -17.77 -16.19
N VAL A 313 12.35 -17.69 -14.86
CA VAL A 313 12.00 -16.49 -14.08
C VAL A 313 13.18 -16.07 -13.20
N ILE A 314 13.52 -14.78 -13.26
CA ILE A 314 14.50 -14.13 -12.38
C ILE A 314 13.76 -13.16 -11.47
N MET A 315 13.89 -13.35 -10.16
CA MET A 315 13.22 -12.58 -9.12
C MET A 315 14.28 -11.84 -8.30
N ILE A 316 14.13 -10.53 -8.13
CA ILE A 316 15.09 -9.68 -7.42
C ILE A 316 14.31 -8.83 -6.41
N GLY A 317 14.44 -9.15 -5.13
CA GLY A 317 13.64 -8.52 -4.07
C GLY A 317 14.41 -8.41 -2.77
N PRO A 318 15.05 -7.26 -2.47
CA PRO A 318 15.68 -7.02 -1.17
C PRO A 318 14.64 -6.72 -0.08
N GLY A 319 14.94 -7.10 1.17
CA GLY A 319 14.07 -6.80 2.32
C GLY A 319 12.65 -7.33 2.17
N THR A 320 11.64 -6.49 2.43
CA THR A 320 10.22 -6.85 2.25
C THR A 320 9.82 -7.05 0.78
N GLY A 321 10.66 -6.61 -0.17
CA GLY A 321 10.47 -6.85 -1.61
C GLY A 321 10.51 -8.33 -2.00
N ILE A 322 10.84 -9.24 -1.08
CA ILE A 322 10.69 -10.69 -1.28
C ILE A 322 9.23 -11.15 -1.30
N ALA A 323 8.30 -10.38 -0.72
CA ALA A 323 6.90 -10.77 -0.53
C ALA A 323 6.25 -11.36 -1.79
N PRO A 324 6.14 -10.63 -2.91
CA PRO A 324 5.43 -11.18 -4.08
C PRO A 324 6.18 -12.35 -4.72
N PHE A 325 7.50 -12.45 -4.52
CA PHE A 325 8.28 -13.58 -5.01
C PHE A 325 8.08 -14.86 -4.18
N ARG A 326 7.71 -14.74 -2.90
CA ARG A 326 7.21 -15.90 -2.13
C ARG A 326 5.93 -16.44 -2.76
N ALA A 327 4.98 -15.55 -3.09
CA ALA A 327 3.74 -15.94 -3.78
C ALA A 327 4.01 -16.60 -5.13
N PHE A 328 4.95 -16.05 -5.92
CA PHE A 328 5.33 -16.62 -7.21
C PHE A 328 5.94 -18.01 -7.07
N MET A 329 6.82 -18.23 -6.08
CA MET A 329 7.41 -19.54 -5.82
C MET A 329 6.36 -20.56 -5.38
N GLN A 330 5.40 -20.18 -4.53
CA GLN A 330 4.28 -21.05 -4.15
C GLN A 330 3.42 -21.40 -5.37
N GLN A 331 3.07 -20.42 -6.20
CA GLN A 331 2.26 -20.68 -7.40
C GLN A 331 2.98 -21.63 -8.37
N ARG A 332 4.27 -21.39 -8.64
CA ARG A 332 5.05 -22.27 -9.53
C ARG A 332 5.17 -23.68 -9.00
N ALA A 333 5.23 -23.86 -7.68
CA ALA A 333 5.20 -25.18 -7.07
C ALA A 333 3.82 -25.84 -7.23
N ALA A 334 2.74 -25.11 -6.98
CA ALA A 334 1.36 -25.60 -7.17
C ALA A 334 1.07 -25.99 -8.64
N ASP A 335 1.59 -25.21 -9.60
CA ASP A 335 1.44 -25.46 -11.03
C ASP A 335 2.36 -26.59 -11.56
N GLY A 336 3.28 -27.11 -10.74
CA GLY A 336 4.29 -28.06 -11.18
C GLY A 336 5.26 -27.50 -12.24
N ALA A 337 5.52 -26.19 -12.22
CA ALA A 337 6.28 -25.51 -13.25
C ALA A 337 7.77 -25.91 -13.24
N GLU A 338 8.26 -26.45 -14.36
CA GLU A 338 9.64 -26.95 -14.48
C GLU A 338 10.65 -25.88 -14.94
N GLY A 339 10.18 -24.72 -15.42
CA GLY A 339 11.04 -23.62 -15.84
C GLY A 339 11.94 -23.12 -14.69
N LYS A 340 13.19 -22.76 -15.02
CA LYS A 340 14.21 -22.37 -14.03
C LYS A 340 13.80 -21.12 -13.24
N ASN A 341 14.09 -21.13 -11.94
CA ASN A 341 13.77 -20.04 -11.01
C ASN A 341 15.04 -19.54 -10.33
N TRP A 342 15.31 -18.25 -10.42
CA TRP A 342 16.37 -17.58 -9.66
C TRP A 342 15.75 -16.54 -8.73
N LEU A 343 16.17 -16.54 -7.47
CA LEU A 343 15.78 -15.55 -6.48
C LEU A 343 17.03 -14.88 -5.90
N PHE A 344 17.14 -13.58 -6.13
CA PHE A 344 18.17 -12.72 -5.56
C PHE A 344 17.57 -11.93 -4.40
N PHE A 345 18.07 -12.21 -3.19
CA PHE A 345 17.62 -11.59 -1.94
C PHE A 345 18.80 -10.94 -1.22
N GLY A 346 18.58 -9.74 -0.66
CA GLY A 346 19.59 -8.99 0.07
C GLY A 346 19.04 -8.35 1.34
N LYS A 347 19.85 -8.33 2.42
CA LYS A 347 19.59 -7.61 3.67
C LYS A 347 20.85 -6.90 4.19
N PRO A 348 20.76 -5.71 4.81
CA PRO A 348 21.87 -5.11 5.54
C PRO A 348 22.18 -5.92 6.81
N ALA A 349 23.45 -6.31 6.98
CA ALA A 349 24.09 -6.95 8.15
C ALA A 349 23.65 -8.38 8.59
N LEU A 350 24.67 -9.17 8.95
CA LEU A 350 24.64 -10.53 9.51
C LEU A 350 25.04 -10.47 10.99
N TYR A 351 24.11 -10.11 11.87
CA TYR A 351 24.10 -10.65 13.23
C TYR A 351 22.85 -11.52 13.34
N GLY A 352 23.05 -12.84 13.27
CA GLY A 352 21.99 -13.85 13.26
C GLY A 352 21.94 -14.66 11.96
N ARG A 353 22.08 -15.99 12.08
CA ARG A 353 21.88 -16.97 11.00
C ARG A 353 20.49 -16.78 10.39
N PHE A 354 20.42 -16.47 9.10
CA PHE A 354 19.24 -16.74 8.28
C PHE A 354 19.53 -18.05 7.55
N SER A 355 18.88 -19.15 7.95
CA SER A 355 19.03 -20.43 7.26
C SER A 355 18.14 -20.43 6.03
N LEU A 356 18.68 -20.23 4.83
CA LEU A 356 17.90 -20.48 3.60
C LEU A 356 17.77 -21.97 3.28
N SER A 357 18.58 -22.84 3.90
CA SER A 357 18.41 -24.29 3.87
C SER A 357 17.42 -24.83 4.91
N GLY A 358 16.86 -23.97 5.78
CA GLY A 358 15.97 -24.41 6.86
C GLY A 358 15.33 -23.28 7.66
N GLY A 359 14.86 -22.22 7.00
CA GLY A 359 14.32 -21.03 7.68
C GLY A 359 13.04 -20.52 7.03
N VAL A 360 12.94 -20.43 5.70
CA VAL A 360 11.65 -20.13 5.05
C VAL A 360 10.86 -21.42 4.78
N ALA A 361 11.53 -22.53 4.46
CA ALA A 361 10.87 -23.83 4.34
C ALA A 361 10.61 -24.53 5.70
N ALA A 362 11.50 -24.36 6.70
CA ALA A 362 11.41 -25.12 7.95
C ALA A 362 10.59 -24.45 9.07
N LEU A 363 10.34 -23.14 9.00
CA LEU A 363 9.36 -22.48 9.89
C LEU A 363 7.92 -22.92 9.55
N TYR A 364 7.66 -23.29 8.29
CA TYR A 364 6.32 -23.66 7.81
C TYR A 364 6.05 -25.17 7.78
N GLN A 365 7.08 -26.03 7.89
CA GLN A 365 6.88 -27.49 8.03
C GLN A 365 6.46 -27.93 9.45
N ARG A 366 6.45 -27.05 10.45
CA ARG A 366 6.13 -27.43 11.84
C ARG A 366 4.63 -27.60 12.16
N ARG A 367 3.70 -27.24 11.25
CA ARG A 367 2.25 -27.30 11.53
C ARG A 367 1.49 -28.50 10.95
N ARG A 368 2.11 -29.40 10.19
CA ARG A 368 1.49 -30.70 9.80
C ARG A 368 2.33 -31.88 10.25
N ALA A 369 2.15 -32.28 11.50
CA ALA A 369 2.61 -33.58 12.00
C ALA A 369 1.62 -34.68 11.55
N GLU A 370 1.75 -35.14 10.32
CA GLU A 370 1.33 -36.49 9.89
C GLU A 370 2.35 -37.05 8.89
N PRO A 371 2.72 -38.34 8.98
CA PRO A 371 3.93 -38.85 8.33
C PRO A 371 3.72 -39.13 6.84
N TYR A 372 4.14 -38.20 5.97
CA TYR A 372 4.23 -38.46 4.53
C TYR A 372 5.45 -39.33 4.21
N ARG A 373 5.22 -40.49 3.59
CA ARG A 373 6.25 -41.44 3.13
C ARG A 373 6.96 -40.90 1.88
N PRO A 374 8.30 -41.09 1.73
CA PRO A 374 9.05 -40.51 0.62
C PRO A 374 8.82 -41.30 -0.68
N GLY A 375 8.19 -40.64 -1.66
CA GLY A 375 8.13 -41.06 -3.05
C GLY A 375 8.76 -39.99 -3.95
N LEU A 376 9.60 -40.43 -4.88
CA LEU A 376 10.48 -39.62 -5.74
C LEU A 376 9.83 -38.38 -6.37
N VAL A 377 10.45 -37.20 -6.16
CA VAL A 377 10.42 -36.05 -7.07
C VAL A 377 11.86 -35.53 -7.21
N PRO A 378 12.39 -35.26 -8.42
CA PRO A 378 13.78 -34.83 -8.58
C PRO A 378 13.97 -33.42 -8.00
N ARG A 379 15.07 -33.22 -7.27
CA ARG A 379 15.54 -31.90 -6.82
C ARG A 379 15.74 -30.99 -8.04
N SER A 380 14.83 -30.05 -8.30
CA SER A 380 15.16 -28.88 -9.12
C SER A 380 16.16 -28.01 -8.35
N THR A 381 17.30 -27.74 -8.97
CA THR A 381 18.42 -27.00 -8.39
C THR A 381 18.04 -25.53 -8.20
N THR A 382 17.49 -25.19 -7.03
CA THR A 382 17.37 -23.80 -6.60
C THR A 382 18.77 -23.32 -6.16
N LYS A 383 19.42 -22.45 -6.95
CA LYS A 383 20.66 -21.77 -6.55
C LYS A 383 20.30 -20.43 -5.91
N SER A 384 20.42 -20.35 -4.58
CA SER A 384 20.39 -19.08 -3.83
C SER A 384 21.82 -18.55 -3.70
N LEU A 385 22.13 -17.43 -4.37
CA LEU A 385 23.41 -16.74 -4.21
C LEU A 385 23.27 -15.66 -3.14
N CYS A 386 23.84 -15.90 -1.95
CA CYS A 386 24.12 -14.85 -0.96
C CYS A 386 25.51 -14.28 -1.27
N SER A 387 25.59 -13.12 -1.95
CA SER A 387 26.87 -12.41 -2.09
C SER A 387 27.16 -11.60 -0.84
N GLY A 388 28.11 -12.09 -0.03
CA GLY A 388 28.66 -11.38 1.13
C GLY A 388 30.17 -11.56 1.19
N GLN A 389 30.90 -10.90 0.30
CA GLN A 389 32.34 -10.67 0.48
C GLN A 389 32.65 -9.21 0.17
N ALA A 390 33.18 -8.52 1.18
CA ALA A 390 33.73 -7.20 1.07
C ALA A 390 34.90 -7.21 0.07
N ALA A 391 34.77 -6.46 -1.02
CA ALA A 391 35.89 -6.14 -1.88
C ALA A 391 36.45 -4.76 -1.50
N ARG A 392 37.32 -4.74 -0.47
CA ARG A 392 38.47 -3.82 -0.49
C ARG A 392 39.60 -4.58 -1.16
N ALA A 393 40.13 -4.00 -2.24
CA ALA A 393 41.23 -4.46 -3.09
C ALA A 393 40.91 -5.58 -4.12
N GLY A 394 40.81 -5.16 -5.39
CA GLY A 394 41.06 -5.87 -6.65
C GLY A 394 40.84 -7.39 -6.75
N GLY A 395 39.85 -7.81 -7.53
CA GLY A 395 39.76 -9.19 -8.02
C GLY A 395 38.40 -9.57 -8.62
N ARG A 396 38.34 -9.56 -9.97
CA ARG A 396 37.44 -10.25 -10.92
C ARG A 396 36.04 -10.72 -10.48
N THR A 397 35.04 -10.26 -11.26
CA THR A 397 33.72 -10.85 -11.44
C THR A 397 33.82 -12.35 -11.75
N VAL A 398 33.08 -13.19 -11.02
CA VAL A 398 32.88 -14.60 -11.35
C VAL A 398 31.38 -14.87 -11.45
N ALA A 399 30.93 -15.16 -12.67
CA ALA A 399 29.63 -15.79 -12.93
C ALA A 399 29.76 -17.30 -12.65
N LEU A 400 28.74 -17.91 -12.07
CA LEU A 400 28.66 -19.37 -11.91
C LEU A 400 27.30 -19.86 -12.39
N ASP A 401 27.35 -20.70 -13.43
CA ASP A 401 26.26 -21.30 -14.24
C ASP A 401 25.08 -21.89 -13.48
#